data_AF-A0A1D5RMK8-F1
#
_entry.id   AF-A0A1D5RMK8-F1
#
_cell.length_a   1.000
_cell.length_b   1.000
_cell.length_c   1.000
_cell.angle_alpha   90.00
_cell.angle_beta   90.00
_cell.angle_gamma   90.00
#
_symmetry.space_group_name_H-M   'P 1'
#
loop_
_entity.id
_entity.type
_entity.pdbx_description
1 polymer ?
#
loop_
_entity_poly.entity_id
_entity_poly.type
_entity_poly.pdbx_seq_one_letter_code
_entity_poly.pdbx_strand_id
1 'polypeptide(L)' 'MAPSPLAWLLRLAAFFHLCTLLPGQHLGMTKCEIMCDKMTSRIPVALLIRYQLNQESCGKRAIV' A
#
# COMPACT_ATOMS: atom_id res chain seq x y z
N MET A 1 -15.98 -43.65 2.80
CA MET A 1 -14.52 -43.89 2.87
C MET A 1 -13.86 -42.71 3.57
N ALA A 2 -13.14 -42.96 4.67
CA ALA A 2 -12.34 -41.91 5.29
C ALA A 2 -11.21 -41.53 4.33
N PRO A 3 -10.96 -40.22 4.08
CA PRO A 3 -9.85 -39.81 3.25
C PRO A 3 -8.55 -40.35 3.84
N SER A 4 -7.69 -40.90 2.99
CA SER A 4 -6.41 -41.43 3.43
C SER A 4 -5.59 -40.33 4.12
N PRO A 5 -4.80 -40.65 5.16
CA PRO A 5 -4.01 -39.67 5.89
C PRO A 5 -3.06 -38.86 4.98
N LEU A 6 -2.62 -39.47 3.87
CA LEU A 6 -1.85 -38.80 2.82
C LEU A 6 -2.64 -37.70 2.09
N ALA A 7 -3.91 -37.94 1.77
CA ALA A 7 -4.77 -36.95 1.14
C ALA A 7 -5.03 -35.74 2.06
N TRP A 8 -5.04 -35.95 3.37
CA TRP A 8 -5.16 -34.88 4.36
C TRP A 8 -3.89 -34.03 4.43
N LEU A 9 -2.72 -34.66 4.44
CA LEU A 9 -1.43 -33.97 4.44
C LEU A 9 -1.21 -33.14 3.16
N LEU A 10 -1.60 -33.67 2.00
CA LEU A 10 -1.53 -32.94 0.73
C LEU A 10 -2.41 -31.69 0.72
N ARG A 11 -3.62 -31.77 1.30
CA ARG A 11 -4.52 -30.61 1.43
C ARG A 11 -3.95 -29.54 2.35
N LEU A 12 -3.35 -29.95 3.47
CA LEU A 12 -2.67 -29.04 4.39
C LEU A 12 -1.49 -28.34 3.71
N ALA A 13 -0.62 -29.09 3.02
CA ALA A 13 0.50 -28.52 2.29
C ALA A 13 0.03 -27.49 1.24
N ALA A 14 -0.98 -27.84 0.44
CA ALA A 14 -1.56 -26.92 -0.54
C ALA A 14 -2.13 -25.66 0.12
N PHE A 15 -2.80 -25.79 1.27
CA PHE A 15 -3.32 -24.66 2.04
C PHE A 15 -2.21 -23.76 2.57
N PHE A 16 -1.14 -24.31 3.15
CA PHE A 16 0.01 -23.52 3.61
C PHE A 16 0.70 -22.79 2.46
N HIS A 17 0.90 -23.44 1.31
CA HIS A 17 1.48 -22.79 0.12
C HIS A 17 0.60 -21.63 -0.38
N LEU A 18 -0.73 -21.79 -0.39
CA LEU A 18 -1.66 -20.72 -0.74
C LEU A 18 -1.59 -19.55 0.25
N CYS A 19 -1.56 -19.83 1.56
CA CYS A 19 -1.47 -18.79 2.59
C CYS A 19 -0.13 -18.03 2.55
N THR A 20 0.98 -18.68 2.20
CA THR A 20 2.29 -17.99 2.06
C THR A 20 2.34 -16.99 0.91
N LEU A 21 1.44 -17.09 -0.07
CA LEU A 21 1.36 -16.15 -1.20
C LEU A 21 0.49 -14.91 -0.91
N LEU A 22 -0.33 -14.94 0.14
CA LEU A 22 -1.24 -13.84 0.49
C LEU A 22 -0.60 -12.59 1.12
N PRO A 23 0.46 -12.65 1.97
CA PRO A 23 0.93 -11.46 2.68
C PRO A 23 1.64 -10.42 1.80
N GLY A 24 1.95 -10.73 0.54
CA GLY A 24 2.64 -9.81 -0.37
C GLY A 24 1.79 -8.67 -0.94
N GLN A 25 0.45 -8.81 -0.93
CA GLN A 25 -0.42 -7.85 -1.63
C GLN A 25 -0.72 -6.57 -0.84
N HIS A 26 -0.41 -6.50 0.47
CA HIS A 26 -0.72 -5.33 1.29
C HIS A 26 0.49 -4.40 1.53
N LEU A 27 1.72 -4.90 1.41
CA LEU A 27 2.95 -4.14 1.67
C LEU A 27 3.41 -3.31 0.45
N GLY A 28 2.95 -3.64 -0.75
CA GLY A 28 3.31 -2.97 -2.00
C GLY A 28 2.48 -1.74 -2.36
N MET A 29 1.57 -1.30 -1.48
CA MET A 29 0.90 -0.01 -1.67
C MET A 29 1.94 1.09 -1.46
N THR A 30 2.36 1.76 -2.53
CA THR A 30 3.19 2.98 -2.45
C THR A 30 2.53 3.94 -1.45
N LYS A 31 3.18 4.20 -0.32
CA LYS A 31 2.67 5.14 0.69
C LYS A 31 2.90 6.57 0.23
N CYS A 32 2.03 7.48 0.69
CA CYS A 32 2.23 8.91 0.55
C CYS A 32 3.30 9.37 1.55
N GLU A 33 4.41 9.91 1.07
CA GLU A 33 5.53 10.39 1.87
C GLU A 33 5.25 11.80 2.42
N ILE A 34 4.66 12.68 1.61
CA ILE A 34 4.31 14.05 1.99
C ILE A 34 2.79 14.19 2.04
N MET A 35 2.25 14.07 3.24
CA MET A 35 0.81 14.20 3.49
C MET A 35 0.43 15.67 3.73
N CYS A 36 -0.47 16.19 2.91
CA CYS A 36 -0.98 17.56 3.02
C CYS A 36 -2.36 17.55 3.67
N ASP A 37 -2.43 17.66 5.00
CA ASP A 37 -3.70 17.63 5.73
C ASP A 37 -4.45 18.97 5.73
N LYS A 38 -3.71 20.08 5.65
CA LYS A 38 -4.26 21.43 5.73
C LYS A 38 -3.65 22.33 4.65
N MET A 39 -4.51 23.03 3.92
CA MET A 39 -4.09 24.01 2.93
C MET A 39 -3.61 25.29 3.62
N THR A 40 -2.54 25.88 3.10
CA THR A 40 -2.04 27.18 3.54
C THR A 40 -2.90 28.31 2.95
N SER A 41 -2.93 29.45 3.65
CA SER A 41 -3.41 30.71 3.08
C SER A 41 -2.40 31.24 2.05
N ARG A 42 -2.67 32.42 1.48
CA ARG A 42 -1.83 33.02 0.43
C ARG A 42 -0.38 33.18 0.92
N ILE A 43 0.55 32.48 0.25
CA ILE A 43 1.98 32.60 0.48
C ILE A 43 2.56 33.64 -0.51
N PRO A 44 3.40 34.58 -0.06
CA PRO A 44 4.14 35.46 -0.96
C PRO A 44 5.06 34.67 -1.89
N VAL A 45 4.92 34.85 -3.21
CA VAL A 45 5.66 34.08 -4.23
C VAL A 45 7.17 34.25 -4.10
N ALA A 46 7.64 35.41 -3.63
CA ALA A 46 9.07 35.67 -3.41
C ALA A 46 9.73 34.75 -2.36
N LEU A 47 8.93 34.07 -1.52
CA LEU A 47 9.42 33.11 -0.54
C LEU A 47 9.46 31.67 -1.08
N LEU A 48 8.90 31.41 -2.26
CA LEU A 48 8.87 30.08 -2.86
C LEU A 48 10.13 29.83 -3.68
N ILE A 49 10.78 28.69 -3.43
CA ILE A 49 12.02 28.30 -4.11
C ILE A 49 11.72 27.25 -5.19
N ARG A 50 10.78 26.34 -4.93
CA ARG A 50 10.32 25.27 -5.83
C ARG A 50 8.87 24.93 -5.52
N TYR A 51 8.25 24.18 -6.44
CA TYR A 51 6.95 23.55 -6.23
C TYR A 51 6.98 22.12 -6.80
N GLN A 52 6.18 21.23 -6.22
CA GLN A 52 5.99 19.87 -6.71
C GLN A 52 4.53 19.42 -6.48
N LEU A 53 4.01 18.56 -7.34
CA LEU A 53 2.75 17.86 -7.07
C LEU A 53 2.98 16.73 -6.07
N ASN A 54 2.03 16.53 -5.16
CA ASN A 54 2.07 15.39 -4.26
C ASN A 54 1.86 14.06 -5.01
N GLN A 55 2.18 12.96 -4.34
CA GLN A 55 2.09 11.62 -4.91
C GLN A 55 0.62 11.20 -5.11
N GLU A 56 0.34 10.44 -6.17
CA GLU A 56 -1.02 9.93 -6.42
C GLU A 56 -1.52 9.02 -5.29
N SER A 57 -0.60 8.34 -4.60
CA SER A 57 -0.87 7.51 -3.43
C SER A 57 -1.52 8.27 -2.26
N CYS A 58 -1.42 9.60 -2.23
CA CYS A 58 -2.02 10.42 -1.19
C CYS A 58 -3.55 10.50 -1.29
N GLY A 59 -4.15 10.08 -2.42
CA GLY A 59 -5.61 10.04 -2.63
C GLY A 59 -6.29 11.42 -2.68
N LYS A 60 -5.55 12.51 -2.46
CA LYS A 60 -5.99 13.90 -2.54
C LYS A 60 -4.94 14.71 -3.27
N ARG A 61 -5.36 15.59 -4.17
CA ARG A 61 -4.46 16.43 -4.96
C ARG A 61 -3.99 17.64 -4.14
N ALA A 62 -2.69 17.85 -4.07
CA ALA A 62 -2.06 18.99 -3.39
C ALA A 62 -0.75 19.42 -4.08
N ILE A 63 -0.23 20.58 -3.67
CA ILE A 63 1.07 21.11 -4.12
C ILE A 63 1.94 21.28 -2.88
N VAL A 64 3.19 20.83 -2.99
CA VAL A 64 4.27 20.97 -2.01
C VAL A 64 5.21 22.08 -2.45
#